data_AF-A0A0P4VIJ3-F1
#
_entry.id   AF-A0A0P4VIJ3-F1
#
_cell.length_a   1.000
_cell.length_b   1.000
_cell.length_c   1.000
_cell.angle_alpha   90.00
_cell.angle_beta   90.00
_cell.angle_gamma   90.00
#
_symmetry.space_group_name_H-M   'P 1'
#
loop_
_entity.id
_entity.type
_entity.pdbx_description
1 polymer ?
#
loop_
_entity_poly.entity_id
_entity_poly.type
_entity_poly.pdbx_seq_one_letter_code
_entity_poly.pdbx_strand_id
1 'polypeptide(L)'
;MKTFISLTFIGILTCAFAKFDTIKECGVPTPMSGFQASKFFSGASGGERTWYVTHVKNETSASVCQTFTTSQDGGMSIVEYTFQKEGIQNNIRCTAEPKSEQEKSLTFDCKSGGKMIFQAIFTVMETDYQDYALFYRCVTFKTDTS
;
A
#
# COMPACT_ATOMS: atom_id res chain seq x y z
N MET A 1 -28.83 -34.82 41.63
CA MET A 1 -28.24 -34.90 40.27
C MET A 1 -28.19 -33.49 39.71
N LYS A 2 -27.01 -33.00 39.31
CA LYS A 2 -26.84 -31.69 38.67
C LYS A 2 -26.58 -31.92 37.18
N THR A 3 -27.54 -31.54 36.35
CA THR A 3 -27.44 -31.67 34.88
C THR A 3 -26.67 -30.46 34.35
N PHE A 4 -25.45 -30.68 33.87
CA PHE A 4 -24.69 -29.64 33.16
C PHE A 4 -25.02 -29.74 31.67
N ILE A 5 -25.74 -28.76 31.15
CA ILE A 5 -25.99 -28.60 29.72
C ILE A 5 -24.79 -27.85 29.14
N SER A 6 -23.92 -28.56 28.43
CA SER A 6 -22.81 -27.97 27.68
C SER A 6 -23.34 -27.46 26.35
N LEU A 7 -23.42 -26.13 26.18
CA LEU A 7 -23.76 -25.49 24.92
C LEU A 7 -22.47 -25.36 24.08
N THR A 8 -22.23 -26.29 23.17
CA THR A 8 -21.16 -26.15 22.18
C THR A 8 -21.58 -25.13 21.13
N PHE A 9 -21.05 -23.92 21.20
CA PHE A 9 -21.10 -22.96 20.10
C PHE A 9 -20.21 -23.48 18.97
N ILE A 10 -20.81 -24.19 18.01
CA ILE A 10 -20.17 -24.51 16.73
C ILE A 10 -20.12 -23.19 15.94
N GLY A 11 -19.06 -22.42 16.17
CA GLY A 11 -18.75 -21.26 15.36
C GLY A 11 -18.41 -21.73 13.95
N ILE A 12 -19.36 -21.59 13.02
CA ILE A 12 -19.11 -21.78 11.61
C ILE A 12 -18.16 -20.65 11.18
N LEU A 13 -16.86 -20.92 11.16
CA LEU A 13 -15.87 -20.03 10.57
C LEU A 13 -16.06 -20.10 9.05
N THR A 14 -17.02 -19.35 8.53
CA THR A 14 -17.14 -19.15 7.09
C THR A 14 -15.92 -18.36 6.63
N CYS A 15 -14.94 -19.05 6.05
CA CYS A 15 -13.88 -18.44 5.27
C CYS A 15 -14.53 -17.75 4.06
N ALA A 16 -14.89 -16.48 4.23
CA ALA A 16 -15.21 -15.62 3.10
C ALA A 16 -13.91 -15.40 2.33
N PHE A 17 -13.68 -16.21 1.30
CA PHE A 17 -12.68 -15.89 0.29
C PHE A 17 -13.15 -14.60 -0.39
N ALA A 18 -12.55 -13.48 0.00
CA ALA A 18 -12.75 -12.22 -0.70
C ALA A 18 -12.48 -12.47 -2.18
N LYS A 19 -13.49 -12.30 -3.05
CA LYS A 19 -13.25 -12.28 -4.48
C LYS A 19 -12.51 -10.98 -4.76
N PHE A 20 -11.23 -11.09 -5.09
CA PHE A 20 -10.39 -9.96 -5.45
C PHE A 20 -10.95 -9.42 -6.77
N ASP A 21 -11.59 -8.24 -6.76
CA ASP A 21 -12.01 -7.59 -7.99
C ASP A 21 -10.75 -7.22 -8.80
N THR A 22 -10.46 -8.02 -9.81
CA THR A 22 -9.40 -7.72 -10.78
C THR A 22 -9.86 -6.55 -11.64
N ILE A 23 -9.42 -5.34 -11.28
CA ILE A 23 -9.63 -4.15 -12.11
C ILE A 23 -8.90 -4.34 -13.45
N LYS A 24 -9.59 -4.07 -14.56
CA LYS A 24 -9.01 -4.18 -15.91
C LYS A 24 -8.01 -3.05 -16.21
N GLU A 25 -8.27 -1.87 -15.66
CA GLU A 25 -7.47 -0.67 -15.92
C GLU A 25 -7.37 0.17 -14.64
N CYS A 26 -6.23 0.87 -14.48
CA CYS A 26 -6.06 1.83 -13.41
C CYS A 26 -6.96 3.05 -13.63
N GLY A 27 -7.60 3.53 -12.56
CA GLY A 27 -8.26 4.82 -12.57
C GLY A 27 -7.26 5.96 -12.70
N VAL A 28 -7.74 7.11 -13.18
CA VAL A 28 -6.97 8.35 -13.29
C VAL A 28 -7.57 9.39 -12.36
N PRO A 29 -7.39 9.25 -11.03
CA PRO A 29 -7.97 10.19 -10.07
C PRO A 29 -7.32 11.57 -10.22
N THR A 30 -8.05 12.60 -9.78
CA THR A 30 -7.52 13.96 -9.74
C THR A 30 -6.42 14.05 -8.67
N PRO A 31 -5.20 14.42 -9.04
CA PRO A 31 -4.07 14.57 -8.13
C PRO A 31 -4.14 15.92 -7.41
N MET A 32 -3.54 15.99 -6.22
CA MET A 32 -3.43 17.23 -5.46
C MET A 32 -2.67 18.29 -6.28
N SER A 33 -3.26 19.47 -6.42
CA SER A 33 -2.58 20.60 -7.06
C SER A 33 -1.39 21.06 -6.22
N GLY A 34 -0.22 21.22 -6.84
CA GLY A 34 1.00 21.65 -6.14
C GLY A 34 1.55 20.61 -5.15
N PHE A 35 1.26 19.32 -5.39
CA PHE A 35 1.83 18.22 -4.62
C PHE A 35 3.36 18.29 -4.61
N GLN A 36 3.96 18.23 -3.43
CA GLN A 36 5.42 18.23 -3.26
C GLN A 36 5.88 16.85 -2.77
N ALA A 37 6.45 16.07 -3.67
CA ALA A 37 6.95 14.73 -3.37
C ALA A 37 7.96 14.76 -2.19
N SER A 38 8.86 15.74 -2.16
CA SER A 38 9.83 15.89 -1.08
C SER A 38 9.20 16.02 0.31
N LYS A 39 8.10 16.76 0.45
CA LYS A 39 7.40 16.91 1.74
C LYS A 39 6.62 15.67 2.16
N PHE A 40 6.16 14.91 1.18
CA PHE A 40 5.37 13.70 1.41
C PHE A 40 6.26 12.51 1.75
N PHE A 41 7.31 12.28 0.95
CA PHE A 41 8.18 11.12 1.09
C PHE A 41 9.29 11.36 2.12
N SER A 42 9.81 12.58 2.23
CA SER A 42 10.73 12.95 3.31
C SER A 42 9.96 13.69 4.41
N GLY A 43 10.18 13.32 5.67
CA GLY A 43 9.67 14.11 6.80
C GLY A 43 10.11 15.58 6.70
N ALA A 44 9.46 16.48 7.46
CA ALA A 44 9.76 17.92 7.41
C ALA A 44 11.25 18.28 7.63
N SER A 45 12.01 17.38 8.26
CA SER A 45 13.45 17.51 8.52
C SER A 45 14.36 16.64 7.62
N GLY A 46 13.85 16.08 6.52
CA GLY A 46 14.66 15.33 5.55
C GLY A 46 14.98 13.88 5.92
N GLY A 47 14.10 13.21 6.67
CA GLY A 47 14.26 11.80 7.08
C GLY A 47 13.11 10.89 6.65
N GLU A 48 13.09 9.68 7.18
CA GLU A 48 11.97 8.75 7.02
C GLU A 48 10.67 9.29 7.62
N ARG A 49 9.54 8.90 7.04
CA ARG A 49 8.20 9.18 7.55
C ARG A 49 7.37 7.91 7.54
N THR A 50 6.53 7.73 8.55
CA THR A 50 5.62 6.58 8.63
C THR A 50 4.17 7.00 8.42
N TRP A 51 3.48 6.32 7.51
CA TRP A 51 2.05 6.46 7.24
C TRP A 51 1.31 5.17 7.61
N TYR A 52 0.21 5.32 8.35
CA TYR A 52 -0.65 4.20 8.73
C TYR A 52 -1.92 4.22 7.88
N VAL A 53 -2.21 3.11 7.19
CA VAL A 53 -3.46 2.98 6.43
C VAL A 53 -4.61 2.77 7.43
N THR A 54 -5.48 3.78 7.55
CA THR A 54 -6.65 3.73 8.45
C THR A 54 -7.92 3.28 7.74
N HIS A 55 -8.05 3.55 6.43
CA HIS A 55 -9.24 3.25 5.64
C HIS A 55 -8.86 2.84 4.22
N VAL A 56 -9.57 1.86 3.67
CA VAL A 56 -9.46 1.42 2.28
C VAL A 56 -10.86 1.35 1.68
N LYS A 57 -11.09 2.01 0.54
CA LYS A 57 -12.40 2.01 -0.12
C LYS A 57 -12.61 0.77 -1.00
N ASN A 58 -11.62 0.46 -1.83
CA ASN A 58 -11.66 -0.66 -2.77
C ASN A 58 -10.62 -1.68 -2.33
N GLU A 59 -11.01 -2.58 -1.43
CA GLU A 59 -10.15 -3.66 -0.98
C GLU A 59 -9.96 -4.68 -2.10
N THR A 60 -8.89 -4.52 -2.88
CA THR A 60 -8.51 -5.51 -3.89
C THR A 60 -7.73 -6.67 -3.29
N SER A 61 -7.45 -6.67 -1.99
CA SER A 61 -6.89 -7.78 -1.21
C SER A 61 -7.22 -7.55 0.26
N ALA A 62 -7.23 -8.62 1.08
CA ALA A 62 -7.35 -8.47 2.53
C ALA A 62 -6.37 -7.40 3.00
N SER A 63 -6.90 -6.27 3.46
CA SER A 63 -6.10 -5.14 3.89
C SER A 63 -5.45 -5.51 5.22
N VAL A 64 -4.34 -6.25 5.15
CA VAL A 64 -3.40 -6.36 6.27
C VAL A 64 -3.06 -4.92 6.64
N CYS A 65 -3.15 -4.52 7.91
CA CYS A 65 -2.85 -3.17 8.37
C CYS A 65 -1.50 -2.71 7.82
N GLN A 66 -1.50 -1.98 6.70
CA GLN A 66 -0.27 -1.61 6.01
C GLN A 66 0.27 -0.35 6.66
N THR A 67 1.54 -0.43 7.06
CA THR A 67 2.31 0.72 7.49
C THR A 67 3.36 0.97 6.42
N PHE A 68 3.35 2.17 5.84
CA PHE A 68 4.33 2.60 4.85
C PHE A 68 5.39 3.46 5.52
N THR A 69 6.64 3.10 5.37
CA THR A 69 7.77 3.99 5.62
C THR A 69 8.19 4.61 4.30
N THR A 70 8.19 5.94 4.23
CA THR A 70 8.59 6.69 3.05
C THR A 70 9.89 7.42 3.31
N SER A 71 10.72 7.57 2.28
CA SER A 71 11.94 8.36 2.31
C SER A 71 12.32 8.88 0.93
N GLN A 72 13.36 9.71 0.86
CA GLN A 72 14.01 10.06 -0.40
C GLN A 72 15.51 9.84 -0.32
N ASP A 73 16.09 9.42 -1.44
CA ASP A 73 17.53 9.28 -1.64
C ASP A 73 17.90 9.90 -2.99
N GLY A 74 18.68 10.98 -3.00
CA GLY A 74 19.07 11.65 -4.26
C GLY A 74 17.90 12.11 -5.14
N GLY A 75 16.71 12.34 -4.56
CA GLY A 75 15.46 12.68 -5.26
C GLY A 75 14.59 11.48 -5.65
N MET A 76 15.12 10.25 -5.55
CA MET A 76 14.35 9.02 -5.72
C MET A 76 13.39 8.88 -4.53
N SER A 77 12.11 8.66 -4.82
CA SER A 77 11.11 8.42 -3.77
C SER A 77 11.07 6.93 -3.43
N ILE A 78 11.06 6.63 -2.13
CA ILE A 78 11.10 5.28 -1.60
C ILE A 78 9.86 5.05 -0.74
N VAL A 79 9.25 3.87 -0.90
CA VAL A 79 8.16 3.38 -0.06
C VAL A 79 8.49 1.95 0.37
N GLU A 80 8.51 1.70 1.67
CA GLU A 80 8.77 0.39 2.26
C GLU A 80 7.60 -0.04 3.13
N TYR A 81 7.26 -1.31 3.08
CA TYR A 81 6.26 -1.88 3.96
C TYR A 81 6.46 -3.39 4.09
N THR A 82 5.90 -3.94 5.16
CA THR A 82 5.91 -5.38 5.41
C THR A 82 4.49 -5.93 5.44
N PHE A 83 4.33 -7.18 5.02
CA PHE A 83 3.09 -7.91 5.25
C PHE A 83 3.38 -9.37 5.56
N GLN A 84 2.51 -9.97 6.36
CA GLN A 84 2.57 -11.40 6.66
C GLN A 84 1.72 -12.15 5.66
N LYS A 85 2.32 -13.15 5.00
CA LYS A 85 1.59 -14.12 4.17
C LYS A 85 2.05 -15.50 4.56
N GLU A 86 1.11 -16.35 4.98
CA GLU A 86 1.38 -17.75 5.37
C GLU A 86 2.45 -17.89 6.47
N GLY A 87 2.51 -16.92 7.40
CA GLY A 87 3.50 -16.90 8.48
C GLY A 87 4.90 -16.42 8.06
N ILE A 88 5.08 -16.02 6.80
CA ILE A 88 6.32 -15.46 6.28
C ILE A 88 6.18 -13.94 6.18
N GLN A 89 7.12 -13.23 6.81
CA GLN A 89 7.23 -11.78 6.68
C GLN A 89 7.82 -11.45 5.30
N ASN A 90 7.05 -10.73 4.50
CA ASN A 90 7.47 -10.23 3.20
C ASN A 90 7.82 -8.75 3.33
N ASN A 91 9.06 -8.39 3.01
CA ASN A 91 9.52 -7.00 2.99
C ASN A 91 9.48 -6.48 1.55
N ILE A 92 8.72 -5.41 1.34
CA ILE A 92 8.60 -4.77 0.04
C ILE A 92 9.33 -3.44 0.06
N ARG A 93 10.20 -3.24 -0.93
CA ARG A 93 10.82 -1.95 -1.21
C ARG A 93 10.41 -1.49 -2.60
N CYS A 94 9.76 -0.33 -2.65
CA CYS A 94 9.30 0.32 -3.86
C CYS A 94 10.13 1.58 -4.10
N THR A 95 10.63 1.76 -5.32
CA THR A 95 11.40 2.94 -5.72
C THR A 95 10.78 3.60 -6.94
N ALA A 96 10.69 4.93 -6.92
CA ALA A 96 10.28 5.74 -8.05
C ALA A 96 11.38 6.77 -8.33
N GLU A 97 11.82 6.82 -9.59
CA GLU A 97 12.79 7.81 -10.05
C GLU A 97 12.26 9.24 -9.83
N PRO A 98 13.17 10.22 -9.62
CA PRO A 98 12.78 11.62 -9.56
C PRO A 98 12.01 11.98 -10.83
N LYS A 99 10.77 12.43 -10.67
CA LYS A 99 9.93 12.89 -11.77
C LYS A 99 9.77 14.40 -11.68
N SER A 100 9.55 15.03 -12.84
CA SER A 100 9.28 16.46 -12.87
C SER A 100 8.02 16.79 -12.05
N GLU A 101 7.97 17.98 -11.45
CA GLU A 101 6.80 18.49 -10.71
C GLU A 101 5.50 18.53 -11.54
N GLN A 102 5.60 18.36 -12.85
CA GLN A 102 4.46 18.30 -13.78
C GLN A 102 3.80 16.92 -13.81
N GLU A 103 4.52 15.87 -13.41
CA GLU A 103 3.98 14.53 -13.32
C GLU A 103 3.18 14.36 -12.03
N LYS A 104 1.89 14.11 -12.20
CA LYS A 104 0.93 14.16 -11.10
C LYS A 104 0.73 12.80 -10.39
N SER A 105 1.53 11.80 -10.76
CA SER A 105 1.51 10.46 -10.18
C SER A 105 2.89 9.84 -10.27
N LEU A 106 3.25 9.02 -9.28
CA LEU A 106 4.53 8.33 -9.24
C LEU A 106 4.33 6.85 -9.58
N THR A 107 5.18 6.35 -10.48
CA THR A 107 5.23 4.93 -10.82
C THR A 107 6.38 4.31 -10.05
N PHE A 108 6.06 3.34 -9.20
CA PHE A 108 6.99 2.63 -8.35
C PHE A 108 7.28 1.24 -8.89
N ASP A 109 8.57 0.89 -8.94
CA ASP A 109 9.02 -0.48 -9.11
C ASP A 109 9.21 -1.12 -7.74
N CYS A 110 8.39 -2.12 -7.41
CA CYS A 110 8.41 -2.79 -6.12
C CYS A 110 9.09 -4.16 -6.18
N LYS A 111 10.03 -4.37 -5.25
CA LYS A 111 10.85 -5.57 -5.13
C LYS A 111 10.68 -6.24 -3.77
N SER A 112 10.81 -7.56 -3.76
CA SER A 112 10.98 -8.38 -2.54
C SER A 112 12.22 -9.26 -2.72
N GLY A 113 13.14 -9.24 -1.75
CA GLY A 113 14.42 -9.97 -1.85
C GLY A 113 15.24 -9.61 -3.11
N GLY A 114 15.11 -8.38 -3.61
CA GLY A 114 15.75 -7.93 -4.86
C GLY A 114 15.02 -8.33 -6.16
N LYS A 115 14.06 -9.26 -6.12
CA LYS A 115 13.24 -9.64 -7.29
C LYS A 115 12.10 -8.64 -7.47
N MET A 116 11.93 -8.16 -8.70
CA MET A 116 10.79 -7.36 -9.12
C MET A 116 9.49 -8.17 -9.02
N ILE A 117 8.48 -7.67 -8.28
CA ILE A 117 7.23 -8.40 -8.04
C ILE A 117 6.00 -7.74 -8.65
N PHE A 118 5.90 -6.40 -8.58
CA PHE A 118 4.79 -5.64 -9.18
C PHE A 118 5.16 -4.17 -9.35
N GLN A 119 4.52 -3.49 -10.29
CA GLN A 119 4.57 -2.04 -10.39
C GLN A 119 3.36 -1.44 -9.68
N ALA A 120 3.52 -0.25 -9.10
CA ALA A 120 2.41 0.46 -8.50
C ALA A 120 2.39 1.93 -8.91
N ILE A 121 1.22 2.42 -9.29
CA ILE A 121 0.98 3.85 -9.52
C ILE A 121 0.40 4.42 -8.23
N PHE A 122 1.06 5.44 -7.70
CA PHE A 122 0.61 6.19 -6.54
C PHE A 122 0.23 7.60 -7.00
N THR A 123 -1.01 7.99 -6.70
CA THR A 123 -1.50 9.35 -6.93
C THR A 123 -1.96 9.90 -5.60
N VAL A 124 -1.23 10.88 -5.07
CA VAL A 124 -1.68 11.62 -3.88
C VAL A 124 -2.78 12.59 -4.32
N MET A 125 -3.98 12.36 -3.81
CA MET A 125 -5.17 13.13 -4.15
C MET A 125 -5.32 14.33 -3.22
N GLU A 126 -4.94 14.16 -1.95
CA GLU A 126 -5.01 15.21 -0.93
C GLU A 126 -4.06 14.88 0.23
N THR A 127 -3.38 15.87 0.80
CA THR A 127 -2.58 15.73 2.02
C THR A 127 -2.26 17.09 2.59
N ASP A 128 -2.12 17.17 3.90
CA ASP A 128 -1.53 18.32 4.61
C ASP A 128 -0.02 18.14 4.89
N TYR A 129 0.57 17.01 4.45
CA TYR A 129 1.94 16.58 4.69
C TYR A 129 2.27 16.31 6.16
N GLN A 130 1.30 16.29 7.07
CA GLN A 130 1.52 16.14 8.51
C GLN A 130 0.68 15.01 9.07
N ASP A 131 -0.64 15.18 9.06
CA ASP A 131 -1.56 14.35 9.84
C ASP A 131 -2.37 13.40 8.95
N TYR A 132 -2.55 13.71 7.67
CA TYR A 132 -3.30 12.83 6.78
C TYR A 132 -2.84 12.86 5.32
N ALA A 133 -3.19 11.77 4.62
CA ALA A 133 -3.10 11.68 3.18
C ALA A 133 -4.22 10.80 2.63
N LEU A 134 -4.82 11.25 1.54
CA LEU A 134 -5.65 10.44 0.65
C LEU A 134 -4.83 10.16 -0.60
N PHE A 135 -4.59 8.88 -0.88
CA PHE A 135 -3.89 8.47 -2.09
C PHE A 135 -4.61 7.31 -2.77
N TYR A 136 -4.51 7.30 -4.08
CA TYR A 136 -4.90 6.18 -4.91
C TYR A 136 -3.68 5.31 -5.21
N ARG A 137 -3.85 4.00 -5.05
CA ARG A 137 -2.85 3.00 -5.43
C ARG A 137 -3.44 2.05 -6.46
N CYS A 138 -2.82 1.97 -7.63
CA CYS A 138 -3.06 0.90 -8.59
C CYS A 138 -1.86 -0.04 -8.62
N VAL A 139 -2.09 -1.35 -8.61
CA VAL A 139 -1.02 -2.37 -8.62
C VAL A 139 -1.15 -3.23 -9.85
N THR A 140 -0.04 -3.41 -10.57
CA THR A 140 0.08 -4.31 -11.72
C THR A 140 1.13 -5.37 -11.38
N PHE A 141 0.68 -6.59 -11.11
CA PHE A 141 1.57 -7.72 -10.92
C PHE A 141 2.23 -8.08 -12.25
N LYS A 142 3.55 -8.33 -12.24
CA LYS A 142 4.15 -8.99 -13.40
C LYS A 142 3.71 -10.45 -13.38
N THR A 143 3.06 -10.89 -14.44
CA THR A 143 2.91 -12.33 -14.71
C THR A 143 4.30 -12.90 -14.90
N ASP A 144 4.72 -13.85 -14.05
CA ASP A 144 5.89 -14.68 -14.35
C ASP A 144 5.59 -15.39 -15.69
N THR A 145 6.14 -14.90 -16.79
CA THR A 145 6.26 -15.70 -18.01
C THR A 145 7.35 -16.72 -17.73
N SER A 146 6.95 -17.88 -17.21
CA SER A 146 7.75 -19.11 -17.30
C SER A 146 7.88 -19.54 -18.76
#